data_AF-A0A9N9AJU1-F1
#
_entry.id   AF-A0A9N9AJU1-F1
#
_cell.length_a   1.000
_cell.length_b   1.000
_cell.length_c   1.000
_cell.angle_alpha   90.00
_cell.angle_beta   90.00
_cell.angle_gamma   90.00
#
_symmetry.space_group_name_H-M   'P 1'
#
loop_
_entity.id
_entity.type
_entity.pdbx_description
1 polymer ?
#
loop_
_entity_poly.entity_id
_entity_poly.type
_entity_poly.pdbx_seq_one_letter_code
_entity_poly.pdbx_strand_id
1 'polypeptide(L)'
;MLDCTEEIKELKLKIQRLTVLKMNFLHPSSKPTLPEKTKPALITKETRELQLQVSDTETKNELLQKSYQDFESDKNRWQQRIHSSEIEVQNLKKQHVELEKETRKYQDALGKLKSFHFGDDHSSNTVELAKTISDVVVLLEEFTSVKGKDVSINEEAANELLLHYKCVMRVKEGKGKPVLSAALQRRILEELFRLISEYSFQPKFENQQQSPLSLQSSDHQSERSQPQQPKQQPQQLQQQQQLQQPQQPPPQQQSQIQQEVDQQDPEASPPLSPIPEAYTIKVDDNILEAEIATCMKVLCDLVKQLSESRKGTDDITNLTPINIRQQVFAALGTRGFCSDKHPFIDQLTDTILKTAGKYRQFNNKEKQTDSHERAAKIAKEIVLLYFRLLAQEPVPEFTEFFEAGTPLQINIMEGTWDDYEIHDLEVEICSFPLVSIKDKDNSRKVLYKGVVITRQNNINPANMD
;
A
#
# COMPACT_ATOMS: atom_id res chain seq x y z
N MET A 1 -21.52 30.63 56.68
CA MET A 1 -20.47 31.05 57.63
C MET A 1 -20.83 30.48 58.99
N LEU A 2 -19.92 29.73 59.62
CA LEU A 2 -19.93 29.54 61.07
C LEU A 2 -19.01 30.63 61.59
N ASP A 3 -19.59 31.66 62.21
CA ASP A 3 -18.87 32.81 62.74
C ASP A 3 -19.22 32.94 64.22
N CYS A 4 -18.22 32.79 65.08
CA CYS A 4 -18.40 32.91 66.53
C CYS A 4 -18.65 34.36 67.00
N THR A 5 -18.68 35.34 66.10
CA THR A 5 -18.93 36.76 66.41
C THR A 5 -20.20 36.99 67.24
N GLU A 6 -21.31 36.27 67.00
CA GLU A 6 -22.52 36.42 67.84
C GLU A 6 -22.35 35.82 69.25
N GLU A 7 -21.63 34.71 69.39
CA GLU A 7 -21.29 34.14 70.71
C GLU A 7 -20.35 35.08 71.49
N ILE A 8 -19.36 35.66 70.80
CA ILE A 8 -18.43 36.66 71.35
C ILE A 8 -19.19 37.93 71.77
N LYS A 9 -20.17 38.40 70.98
CA LYS A 9 -21.05 39.52 71.33
C LYS A 9 -21.88 39.20 72.59
N GLU A 10 -22.49 38.01 72.67
CA GLU A 10 -23.25 37.59 73.85
C GLU A 10 -22.38 37.53 75.11
N LEU A 11 -21.20 36.94 75.03
CA LEU A 11 -20.28 36.83 76.16
C LEU A 11 -19.79 38.21 76.62
N LYS A 12 -19.45 39.12 75.69
CA LYS A 12 -19.11 40.52 76.00
C LYS A 12 -20.28 41.27 76.64
N LEU A 13 -21.52 41.05 76.20
CA LEU A 13 -22.72 41.63 76.81
C LEU A 13 -22.98 41.08 78.24
N LYS A 14 -22.70 39.80 78.48
CA LYS A 14 -22.75 39.18 79.83
C LYS A 14 -21.70 39.79 80.76
N ILE A 15 -20.46 39.96 80.29
CA ILE A 15 -19.37 40.66 81.01
C ILE A 15 -19.76 42.12 81.33
N GLN A 16 -20.36 42.84 80.38
CA GLN A 16 -20.79 44.23 80.57
C GLN A 16 -21.86 44.32 81.68
N ARG A 17 -22.87 43.42 81.67
CA ARG A 17 -23.90 43.34 82.72
C ARG A 17 -23.31 43.07 84.09
N LEU A 18 -22.39 42.09 84.22
CA LEU A 18 -21.70 41.79 85.48
C LEU A 18 -20.80 42.94 85.96
N THR A 19 -20.20 43.69 85.03
CA THR A 19 -19.37 44.87 85.36
C THR A 19 -20.21 45.99 85.97
N VAL A 20 -21.39 46.28 85.40
CA VAL A 20 -22.35 47.23 85.99
C VAL A 20 -22.86 46.72 87.35
N LEU A 21 -23.20 45.44 87.46
CA LEU A 21 -23.62 44.82 88.71
C LEU A 21 -22.55 44.98 89.81
N LYS A 22 -21.27 44.79 89.46
CA LYS A 22 -20.12 44.97 90.35
C LYS A 22 -19.92 46.42 90.78
N MET A 23 -20.13 47.40 89.89
CA MET A 23 -20.07 48.83 90.26
C MET A 23 -21.14 49.19 91.29
N ASN A 24 -22.35 48.64 91.16
CA ASN A 24 -23.44 48.86 92.13
C ASN A 24 -23.11 48.30 93.53
N PHE A 25 -22.27 47.26 93.64
CA PHE A 25 -21.75 46.76 94.93
C PHE A 25 -20.55 47.57 95.49
N LEU A 26 -19.91 48.40 94.68
CA LEU A 26 -18.79 49.26 95.10
C LEU A 26 -19.25 50.66 95.55
N HIS A 27 -20.44 51.10 95.12
CA HIS A 27 -21.09 52.34 95.57
C HIS A 27 -22.45 52.08 96.26
N PRO A 28 -22.48 51.44 97.45
CA PRO A 28 -23.73 51.21 98.16
C PRO A 28 -24.25 52.50 98.83
N SER A 29 -25.53 52.83 98.61
CA SER A 29 -26.21 53.95 99.29
C SER A 29 -26.57 53.67 100.76
N SER A 30 -26.00 52.62 101.37
CA SER A 30 -26.24 52.20 102.75
C SER A 30 -25.03 51.44 103.32
N LYS A 31 -24.94 51.34 104.66
CA LYS A 31 -23.83 50.64 105.35
C LYS A 31 -23.94 49.11 105.16
N PRO A 32 -22.86 48.40 104.81
CA PRO A 32 -22.90 46.97 104.54
C PRO A 32 -22.98 46.12 105.81
N THR A 33 -23.63 44.97 105.69
CA THR A 33 -23.69 43.89 106.67
C THR A 33 -22.70 42.77 106.32
N LEU A 34 -22.39 41.91 107.30
CA LEU A 34 -21.26 40.98 107.24
C LEU A 34 -21.22 40.02 106.01
N PRO A 35 -22.35 39.56 105.42
CA PRO A 35 -22.32 38.70 104.23
C PRO A 35 -21.89 39.39 102.92
N GLU A 36 -21.87 40.73 102.86
CA GLU A 36 -21.79 41.44 101.57
C GLU A 36 -20.39 41.48 100.96
N LYS A 37 -19.33 41.28 101.76
CA LYS A 37 -17.94 41.28 101.27
C LYS A 37 -17.64 40.14 100.27
N THR A 38 -18.38 39.04 100.33
CA THR A 38 -18.13 37.84 99.50
C THR A 38 -18.73 37.95 98.09
N LYS A 39 -19.82 38.71 97.92
CA LYS A 39 -20.52 38.89 96.63
C LYS A 39 -19.65 39.53 95.53
N PRO A 40 -18.97 40.68 95.74
CA PRO A 40 -18.14 41.29 94.70
C PRO A 40 -16.89 40.45 94.37
N ALA A 41 -16.42 39.59 95.28
CA ALA A 41 -15.36 38.63 95.00
C ALA A 41 -15.85 37.52 94.04
N LEU A 42 -17.04 36.97 94.28
CA LEU A 42 -17.66 35.97 93.39
C LEU A 42 -17.90 36.53 91.98
N ILE A 43 -18.51 37.71 91.87
CA ILE A 43 -18.73 38.40 90.58
C ILE A 43 -17.40 38.67 89.87
N THR A 44 -16.32 38.97 90.61
CA THR A 44 -14.97 39.15 90.04
C THR A 44 -14.36 37.85 89.54
N LYS A 45 -14.66 36.70 90.14
CA LYS A 45 -14.26 35.39 89.61
C LYS A 45 -15.02 35.11 88.30
N GLU A 46 -16.35 35.20 88.33
CA GLU A 46 -17.23 34.95 87.19
C GLU A 46 -16.91 35.86 85.98
N THR A 47 -16.62 37.14 86.24
CA THR A 47 -16.19 38.09 85.20
C THR A 47 -14.87 37.65 84.55
N ARG A 48 -13.89 37.14 85.32
CA ARG A 48 -12.62 36.62 84.78
C ARG A 48 -12.80 35.32 84.00
N GLU A 49 -13.70 34.47 84.46
CA GLU A 49 -14.03 33.17 83.85
C GLU A 49 -14.68 33.39 82.46
N LEU A 50 -15.60 34.36 82.36
CA LEU A 50 -16.17 34.80 81.08
C LEU A 50 -15.17 35.56 80.19
N GLN A 51 -14.26 36.37 80.77
CA GLN A 51 -13.19 37.03 80.01
C GLN A 51 -12.22 36.01 79.37
N LEU A 52 -11.90 34.92 80.08
CA LEU A 52 -11.12 33.81 79.54
C LEU A 52 -11.89 33.11 78.41
N GLN A 53 -13.18 32.84 78.60
CA GLN A 53 -14.03 32.24 77.57
C GLN A 53 -14.12 33.11 76.29
N VAL A 54 -14.18 34.45 76.43
CA VAL A 54 -14.10 35.37 75.28
C VAL A 54 -12.77 35.21 74.55
N SER A 55 -11.64 35.25 75.27
CA SER A 55 -10.30 35.09 74.67
C SER A 55 -10.12 33.75 73.95
N ASP A 56 -10.64 32.66 74.52
CA ASP A 56 -10.61 31.33 73.91
C ASP A 56 -11.47 31.26 72.65
N THR A 57 -12.66 31.87 72.64
CA THR A 57 -13.56 31.86 71.48
C THR A 57 -13.10 32.83 70.39
N GLU A 58 -12.47 33.96 70.74
CA GLU A 58 -11.78 34.85 69.79
C GLU A 58 -10.63 34.11 69.08
N THR A 59 -9.75 33.45 69.85
CA THR A 59 -8.65 32.62 69.30
C THR A 59 -9.17 31.52 68.37
N LYS A 60 -10.28 30.87 68.71
CA LYS A 60 -10.92 29.86 67.84
C LYS A 60 -11.49 30.47 66.56
N ASN A 61 -12.08 31.67 66.62
CA ASN A 61 -12.64 32.33 65.43
C ASN A 61 -11.52 32.75 64.46
N GLU A 62 -10.39 33.26 64.97
CA GLU A 62 -9.20 33.58 64.16
C GLU A 62 -8.63 32.34 63.46
N LEU A 63 -8.49 31.21 64.18
CA LEU A 63 -8.04 29.94 63.61
C LEU A 63 -9.02 29.40 62.56
N LEU A 64 -10.33 29.52 62.79
CA LEU A 64 -11.38 29.10 61.86
C LEU A 64 -11.37 29.97 60.59
N GLN A 65 -11.23 31.29 60.74
CA GLN A 65 -11.15 32.25 59.65
C GLN A 65 -9.91 31.99 58.78
N LYS A 66 -8.74 31.72 59.40
CA LYS A 66 -7.54 31.32 58.67
C LYS A 66 -7.75 30.01 57.92
N SER A 67 -8.28 28.97 58.58
CA SER A 67 -8.56 27.68 57.94
C SER A 67 -9.54 27.80 56.77
N TYR A 68 -10.45 28.77 56.79
CA TYR A 68 -11.35 29.07 55.68
C TYR A 68 -10.60 29.71 54.50
N GLN A 69 -9.72 30.68 54.76
CA GLN A 69 -8.87 31.31 53.73
C GLN A 69 -7.90 30.32 53.08
N ASP A 70 -7.32 29.41 53.87
CA ASP A 70 -6.47 28.33 53.38
C ASP A 70 -7.29 27.38 52.45
N PHE A 71 -8.49 26.98 52.87
CA PHE A 71 -9.40 26.13 52.07
C PHE A 71 -9.89 26.81 50.78
N GLU A 72 -10.22 28.11 50.83
CA GLU A 72 -10.62 28.88 49.65
C GLU A 72 -9.47 29.07 48.67
N SER A 73 -8.25 29.29 49.17
CA SER A 73 -7.03 29.33 48.35
C SER A 73 -6.78 27.99 47.65
N ASP A 74 -6.93 26.88 48.37
CA ASP A 74 -6.71 25.55 47.79
C ASP A 74 -7.81 25.18 46.78
N LYS A 75 -9.08 25.52 47.06
CA LYS A 75 -10.20 25.41 46.10
C LYS A 75 -9.88 26.14 44.79
N ASN A 76 -9.45 27.40 44.86
CA ASN A 76 -9.11 28.19 43.67
C ASN A 76 -7.92 27.57 42.90
N ARG A 77 -6.91 27.07 43.61
CA ARG A 77 -5.77 26.33 43.05
C ARG A 77 -6.21 25.04 42.35
N TRP A 78 -7.13 24.26 42.93
CA TRP A 78 -7.67 23.06 42.29
C TRP A 78 -8.50 23.39 41.04
N GLN A 79 -9.30 24.46 41.07
CA GLN A 79 -10.04 24.93 39.89
C GLN A 79 -9.09 25.33 38.73
N GLN A 80 -7.98 26.00 39.02
CA GLN A 80 -6.95 26.31 38.01
C GLN A 80 -6.31 25.04 37.43
N ARG A 81 -6.03 24.02 38.25
CA ARG A 81 -5.48 22.73 37.76
C ARG A 81 -6.48 21.95 36.90
N ILE A 82 -7.76 21.96 37.26
CA ILE A 82 -8.84 21.38 36.44
C ILE A 82 -8.87 22.07 35.08
N HIS A 83 -8.94 23.40 35.04
CA HIS A 83 -9.00 24.15 33.79
C HIS A 83 -7.76 23.95 32.90
N SER A 84 -6.56 23.90 33.48
CA SER A 84 -5.33 23.58 32.75
C SER A 84 -5.38 22.17 32.13
N SER A 85 -5.93 21.20 32.85
CA SER A 85 -6.07 19.82 32.37
C SER A 85 -7.16 19.69 31.29
N GLU A 86 -8.25 20.44 31.39
CA GLU A 86 -9.28 20.53 30.34
C GLU A 86 -8.69 21.02 29.00
N ILE A 87 -7.83 22.04 29.05
CA ILE A 87 -7.12 22.58 27.87
C ILE A 87 -6.17 21.53 27.27
N GLU A 88 -5.40 20.84 28.12
CA GLU A 88 -4.50 19.76 27.69
C GLU A 88 -5.26 18.60 27.03
N VAL A 89 -6.35 18.14 27.65
CA VAL A 89 -7.25 17.11 27.09
C VAL A 89 -7.88 17.55 25.78
N GLN A 90 -8.25 18.84 25.61
CA GLN A 90 -8.74 19.34 24.31
C GLN A 90 -7.64 19.35 23.24
N ASN A 91 -6.40 19.68 23.58
CA ASN A 91 -5.30 19.68 22.62
C ASN A 91 -4.89 18.26 22.22
N LEU A 92 -4.82 17.32 23.16
CA LEU A 92 -4.61 15.89 22.88
C LEU A 92 -5.72 15.31 21.99
N LYS A 93 -6.99 15.68 22.23
CA LYS A 93 -8.12 15.30 21.35
C LYS A 93 -7.96 15.85 19.93
N LYS A 94 -7.53 17.10 19.75
CA LYS A 94 -7.26 17.67 18.42
C LYS A 94 -6.13 16.91 17.70
N GLN A 95 -5.05 16.57 18.40
CA GLN A 95 -3.96 15.77 17.85
C GLN A 95 -4.42 14.36 17.46
N HIS A 96 -5.22 13.70 18.30
CA HIS A 96 -5.80 12.39 17.98
C HIS A 96 -6.67 12.43 16.72
N VAL A 97 -7.47 13.48 16.52
CA VAL A 97 -8.31 13.64 15.32
C VAL A 97 -7.48 13.85 14.06
N GLU A 98 -6.39 14.63 14.08
CA GLU A 98 -5.55 14.77 12.88
C GLU A 98 -4.72 13.49 12.62
N LEU A 99 -4.23 12.80 13.65
CA LEU A 99 -3.56 11.50 13.52
C LEU A 99 -4.51 10.41 13.00
N GLU A 100 -5.78 10.38 13.43
CA GLU A 100 -6.82 9.55 12.83
C GLU A 100 -7.05 9.91 11.36
N LYS A 101 -7.12 11.21 11.04
CA LYS A 101 -7.34 11.71 9.68
C LYS A 101 -6.14 11.38 8.77
N GLU A 102 -4.92 11.38 9.29
CA GLU A 102 -3.73 10.92 8.57
C GLU A 102 -3.72 9.40 8.41
N THR A 103 -4.00 8.65 9.49
CA THR A 103 -4.16 7.19 9.46
C THR A 103 -5.24 6.76 8.46
N ARG A 104 -6.35 7.49 8.38
CA ARG A 104 -7.42 7.28 7.39
C ARG A 104 -6.96 7.57 5.96
N LYS A 105 -6.12 8.60 5.72
CA LYS A 105 -5.49 8.83 4.39
C LYS A 105 -4.59 7.65 4.01
N TYR A 106 -3.75 7.17 4.93
CA TYR A 106 -2.87 6.03 4.66
C TYR A 106 -3.66 4.73 4.50
N GLN A 107 -4.73 4.50 5.28
CA GLN A 107 -5.63 3.36 5.13
C GLN A 107 -6.49 3.43 3.85
N ASP A 108 -6.86 4.61 3.38
CA ASP A 108 -7.53 4.83 2.09
C ASP A 108 -6.56 4.61 0.92
N ALA A 109 -5.32 5.09 1.03
CA ALA A 109 -4.26 4.81 0.05
C ALA A 109 -3.89 3.31 0.02
N LEU A 110 -3.73 2.66 1.17
CA LEU A 110 -3.55 1.21 1.30
C LEU A 110 -4.80 0.45 0.83
N GLY A 111 -5.99 0.98 1.06
CA GLY A 111 -7.26 0.41 0.60
C GLY A 111 -7.37 0.46 -0.92
N LYS A 112 -6.95 1.55 -1.54
CA LYS A 112 -6.85 1.71 -3.01
C LYS A 112 -5.76 0.83 -3.61
N LEU A 113 -4.60 0.73 -2.97
CA LEU A 113 -3.54 -0.21 -3.37
C LEU A 113 -3.99 -1.68 -3.22
N LYS A 114 -4.69 -2.04 -2.15
CA LYS A 114 -5.33 -3.36 -1.99
C LYS A 114 -6.50 -3.58 -2.95
N SER A 115 -7.18 -2.52 -3.37
CA SER A 115 -8.19 -2.58 -4.45
C SER A 115 -7.58 -2.72 -5.85
N PHE A 116 -6.25 -2.68 -6.00
CA PHE A 116 -5.54 -3.15 -7.19
C PHE A 116 -5.12 -4.63 -7.09
N HIS A 117 -5.35 -5.28 -5.95
CA HIS A 117 -5.62 -6.71 -5.98
C HIS A 117 -6.97 -6.86 -6.71
N PHE A 118 -6.98 -7.55 -7.86
CA PHE A 118 -8.22 -7.98 -8.50
C PHE A 118 -9.04 -8.71 -7.43
N GLY A 119 -10.27 -8.23 -7.19
CA GLY A 119 -10.89 -8.29 -5.86
C GLY A 119 -11.06 -9.68 -5.25
N ASP A 120 -11.43 -9.70 -3.96
CA ASP A 120 -11.46 -10.88 -3.04
C ASP A 120 -12.20 -12.14 -3.55
N ASP A 121 -12.86 -12.08 -4.70
CA ASP A 121 -13.25 -13.25 -5.47
C ASP A 121 -12.07 -13.85 -6.27
N HIS A 122 -11.18 -14.54 -5.53
CA HIS A 122 -10.15 -15.40 -6.13
C HIS A 122 -10.74 -16.52 -7.01
N SER A 123 -12.03 -16.85 -6.90
CA SER A 123 -12.66 -17.84 -7.79
C SER A 123 -12.90 -17.25 -9.17
N SER A 124 -13.49 -16.05 -9.27
CA SER A 124 -13.80 -15.38 -10.54
C SER A 124 -12.56 -15.16 -11.40
N ASN A 125 -11.51 -14.54 -10.86
CA ASN A 125 -10.27 -14.27 -11.62
C ASN A 125 -9.53 -15.55 -12.03
N THR A 126 -9.53 -16.60 -11.18
CA THR A 126 -8.93 -17.89 -11.54
C THR A 126 -9.74 -18.61 -12.61
N VAL A 127 -11.06 -18.53 -12.56
CA VAL A 127 -11.97 -19.12 -13.57
C VAL A 127 -11.87 -18.37 -14.90
N GLU A 128 -11.75 -17.05 -14.92
CA GLU A 128 -11.54 -16.27 -16.14
C GLU A 128 -10.17 -16.55 -16.78
N LEU A 129 -9.11 -16.69 -15.98
CA LEU A 129 -7.79 -17.11 -16.47
C LEU A 129 -7.83 -18.55 -17.02
N ALA A 130 -8.41 -19.50 -16.28
CA ALA A 130 -8.54 -20.89 -16.73
C ALA A 130 -9.37 -21.01 -18.00
N LYS A 131 -10.47 -20.24 -18.12
CA LYS A 131 -11.25 -20.13 -19.35
C LYS A 131 -10.43 -19.55 -20.50
N THR A 132 -9.70 -18.46 -20.29
CA THR A 132 -8.81 -17.87 -21.30
C THR A 132 -7.79 -18.90 -21.80
N ILE A 133 -7.25 -19.73 -20.91
CA ILE A 133 -6.34 -20.82 -21.27
C ILE A 133 -7.06 -21.89 -22.11
N SER A 134 -8.24 -22.36 -21.70
CA SER A 134 -9.04 -23.30 -22.52
C SER A 134 -9.38 -22.74 -23.91
N ASP A 135 -9.76 -21.47 -24.01
CA ASP A 135 -10.05 -20.81 -25.29
C ASP A 135 -8.79 -20.79 -26.20
N VAL A 136 -7.60 -20.56 -25.63
CA VAL A 136 -6.30 -20.67 -26.36
C VAL A 136 -5.95 -22.11 -26.73
N VAL A 137 -6.19 -23.09 -25.85
CA VAL A 137 -5.97 -24.52 -26.13
C VAL A 137 -6.83 -24.99 -27.30
N VAL A 138 -8.12 -24.61 -27.35
CA VAL A 138 -9.04 -24.93 -28.45
C VAL A 138 -8.57 -24.28 -29.76
N LEU A 139 -8.18 -23.01 -29.74
CA LEU A 139 -7.63 -22.33 -30.93
C LEU A 139 -6.37 -23.04 -31.46
N LEU A 140 -5.48 -23.47 -30.55
CA LEU A 140 -4.29 -24.26 -30.89
C LEU A 140 -4.65 -25.65 -31.44
N GLU A 141 -5.64 -26.37 -30.90
CA GLU A 141 -6.05 -27.68 -31.45
C GLU A 141 -6.67 -27.55 -32.85
N GLU A 142 -7.63 -26.64 -33.02
CA GLU A 142 -8.22 -26.36 -34.33
C GLU A 142 -7.15 -26.00 -35.36
N PHE A 143 -6.24 -25.09 -34.99
CA PHE A 143 -5.19 -24.66 -35.90
C PHE A 143 -4.21 -25.78 -36.22
N THR A 144 -3.71 -26.53 -35.24
CA THR A 144 -2.66 -27.56 -35.47
C THR A 144 -3.16 -28.83 -36.15
N SER A 145 -4.49 -29.04 -36.18
CA SER A 145 -5.14 -30.20 -36.76
C SER A 145 -4.59 -30.59 -38.14
N VAL A 146 -4.19 -31.86 -38.27
CA VAL A 146 -3.77 -32.51 -39.54
C VAL A 146 -4.83 -33.49 -40.06
N LYS A 147 -6.09 -33.28 -39.65
CA LYS A 147 -7.29 -34.01 -40.09
C LYS A 147 -7.79 -33.43 -41.43
N GLY A 148 -8.41 -34.25 -42.28
CA GLY A 148 -8.93 -33.86 -43.61
C GLY A 148 -8.07 -34.34 -44.80
N LYS A 149 -8.59 -34.13 -46.03
CA LYS A 149 -7.95 -34.55 -47.29
C LYS A 149 -7.03 -33.49 -47.89
N ASP A 150 -7.23 -32.22 -47.55
CA ASP A 150 -6.54 -31.08 -48.16
C ASP A 150 -5.25 -30.69 -47.40
N VAL A 151 -4.82 -31.53 -46.45
CA VAL A 151 -3.61 -31.34 -45.64
C VAL A 151 -2.58 -32.40 -46.04
N SER A 152 -1.55 -31.96 -46.74
CA SER A 152 -0.35 -32.75 -47.03
C SER A 152 0.56 -32.72 -45.81
N ILE A 153 1.04 -33.87 -45.33
CA ILE A 153 1.96 -33.97 -44.19
C ILE A 153 3.36 -34.33 -44.71
N ASN A 154 4.38 -33.64 -44.23
CA ASN A 154 5.77 -34.01 -44.43
C ASN A 154 6.13 -35.09 -43.39
N GLU A 155 5.99 -36.38 -43.74
CA GLU A 155 6.21 -37.48 -42.78
C GLU A 155 7.65 -37.52 -42.24
N GLU A 156 8.65 -37.06 -42.98
CA GLU A 156 10.05 -37.02 -42.51
C GLU A 156 10.21 -36.01 -41.37
N ALA A 157 9.97 -34.72 -41.63
CA ALA A 157 10.06 -33.67 -40.62
C ALA A 157 9.07 -33.87 -39.45
N ALA A 158 7.89 -34.45 -39.72
CA ALA A 158 6.93 -34.80 -38.67
C ALA A 158 7.49 -35.88 -37.72
N ASN A 159 8.16 -36.90 -38.26
CA ASN A 159 8.79 -37.94 -37.45
C ASN A 159 10.07 -37.45 -36.73
N GLU A 160 10.80 -36.48 -37.29
CA GLU A 160 11.87 -35.75 -36.57
C GLU A 160 11.32 -34.98 -35.36
N LEU A 161 10.20 -34.27 -35.50
CA LEU A 161 9.56 -33.55 -34.40
C LEU A 161 9.06 -34.50 -33.30
N LEU A 162 8.49 -35.64 -33.67
CA LEU A 162 8.08 -36.67 -32.73
C LEU A 162 9.28 -37.38 -32.07
N LEU A 163 10.42 -37.48 -32.74
CA LEU A 163 11.66 -37.97 -32.14
C LEU A 163 12.25 -36.95 -31.15
N HIS A 164 12.18 -35.65 -31.46
CA HIS A 164 12.65 -34.56 -30.60
C HIS A 164 11.96 -34.57 -29.21
N TYR A 165 10.64 -34.75 -29.17
CA TYR A 165 9.88 -34.89 -27.93
C TYR A 165 9.83 -36.32 -27.37
N LYS A 166 10.64 -37.25 -27.91
CA LYS A 166 10.76 -38.65 -27.45
C LYS A 166 9.45 -39.46 -27.52
N CYS A 167 8.50 -39.04 -28.35
CA CYS A 167 7.29 -39.80 -28.66
C CYS A 167 7.67 -41.19 -29.20
N VAL A 168 6.87 -42.23 -28.93
CA VAL A 168 7.02 -43.57 -29.51
C VAL A 168 6.19 -43.71 -30.80
N MET A 169 5.05 -43.04 -30.84
CA MET A 169 4.18 -42.95 -32.02
C MET A 169 4.92 -42.28 -33.18
N ARG A 170 4.68 -42.77 -34.40
CA ARG A 170 5.25 -42.22 -35.64
C ARG A 170 4.13 -41.98 -36.65
N VAL A 171 4.30 -40.96 -37.49
CA VAL A 171 3.39 -40.66 -38.59
C VAL A 171 3.74 -41.59 -39.74
N LYS A 172 2.82 -42.53 -40.01
CA LYS A 172 2.82 -43.43 -41.17
C LYS A 172 1.38 -43.83 -41.47
N GLU A 173 1.01 -43.93 -42.74
CA GLU A 173 -0.26 -44.54 -43.20
C GLU A 173 -1.52 -43.98 -42.48
N GLY A 174 -1.50 -42.68 -42.16
CA GLY A 174 -2.60 -41.98 -41.46
C GLY A 174 -2.63 -42.14 -39.93
N LYS A 175 -1.79 -43.00 -39.34
CA LYS A 175 -1.59 -43.10 -37.88
C LYS A 175 -0.73 -41.94 -37.36
N GLY A 176 -0.68 -41.77 -36.04
CA GLY A 176 0.11 -40.72 -35.37
C GLY A 176 -0.39 -39.27 -35.52
N LYS A 177 -1.43 -39.02 -36.33
CA LYS A 177 -1.99 -37.67 -36.55
C LYS A 177 -2.36 -36.88 -35.28
N PRO A 178 -2.97 -37.46 -34.23
CA PRO A 178 -3.24 -36.73 -32.98
C PRO A 178 -1.96 -36.30 -32.26
N VAL A 179 -0.97 -37.20 -32.19
CA VAL A 179 0.34 -36.94 -31.55
C VAL A 179 1.11 -35.87 -32.30
N LEU A 180 1.08 -35.86 -33.64
CA LEU A 180 1.64 -34.77 -34.44
C LEU A 180 0.93 -33.43 -34.15
N SER A 181 -0.40 -33.41 -34.04
CA SER A 181 -1.15 -32.20 -33.70
C SER A 181 -0.70 -31.64 -32.35
N ALA A 182 -0.63 -32.49 -31.32
CA ALA A 182 -0.15 -32.13 -29.98
C ALA A 182 1.30 -31.63 -29.98
N ALA A 183 2.20 -32.30 -30.70
CA ALA A 183 3.59 -31.86 -30.84
C ALA A 183 3.74 -30.50 -31.57
N LEU A 184 2.85 -30.19 -32.51
CA LEU A 184 2.77 -28.88 -33.14
C LEU A 184 2.29 -27.79 -32.18
N GLN A 185 1.35 -28.08 -31.28
CA GLN A 185 0.89 -27.13 -30.25
C GLN A 185 2.05 -26.76 -29.32
N ARG A 186 2.72 -27.77 -28.74
CA ARG A 186 3.92 -27.58 -27.91
C ARG A 186 5.00 -26.79 -28.65
N ARG A 187 5.34 -27.17 -29.89
CA ARG A 187 6.39 -26.48 -30.66
C ARG A 187 6.07 -25.02 -30.97
N ILE A 188 4.81 -24.71 -31.26
CA ILE A 188 4.37 -23.32 -31.50
C ILE A 188 4.43 -22.54 -30.19
N LEU A 189 3.91 -23.10 -29.09
CA LEU A 189 3.84 -22.41 -27.80
C LEU A 189 5.22 -22.15 -27.19
N GLU A 190 6.13 -23.12 -27.26
CA GLU A 190 7.55 -22.96 -26.87
C GLU A 190 8.24 -21.82 -27.65
N GLU A 191 8.04 -21.76 -28.97
CA GLU A 191 8.65 -20.73 -29.83
C GLU A 191 8.05 -19.33 -29.57
N LEU A 192 6.72 -19.26 -29.36
CA LEU A 192 6.04 -18.01 -29.03
C LEU A 192 6.45 -17.48 -27.65
N PHE A 193 6.41 -18.30 -26.59
CA PHE A 193 6.84 -17.87 -25.26
C PHE A 193 8.30 -17.41 -25.24
N ARG A 194 9.20 -18.06 -25.99
CA ARG A 194 10.58 -17.59 -26.19
C ARG A 194 10.62 -16.20 -26.81
N LEU A 195 9.95 -15.99 -27.94
CA LEU A 195 9.95 -14.70 -28.65
C LEU A 195 9.29 -13.57 -27.86
N ILE A 196 8.22 -13.86 -27.10
CA ILE A 196 7.53 -12.87 -26.27
C ILE A 196 8.40 -12.47 -25.08
N SER A 197 9.10 -13.44 -24.46
CA SER A 197 10.08 -13.14 -23.40
C SER A 197 11.24 -12.29 -23.95
N GLU A 198 11.78 -12.65 -25.12
CA GLU A 198 12.84 -11.88 -25.78
C GLU A 198 12.41 -10.46 -26.15
N TYR A 199 11.21 -10.26 -26.69
CA TYR A 199 10.65 -8.93 -26.98
C TYR A 199 10.46 -8.08 -25.71
N SER A 200 9.87 -8.67 -24.66
CA SER A 200 9.49 -7.95 -23.43
C SER A 200 10.69 -7.47 -22.60
N PHE A 201 11.86 -8.09 -22.77
CA PHE A 201 13.03 -7.87 -21.92
C PHE A 201 14.33 -7.60 -22.71
N GLN A 202 14.25 -7.01 -23.91
CA GLN A 202 15.42 -6.66 -24.71
C GLN A 202 16.35 -5.67 -23.96
N PRO A 203 17.66 -5.94 -23.83
CA PRO A 203 18.61 -5.01 -23.20
C PRO A 203 18.99 -3.85 -24.14
N LYS A 204 18.04 -2.97 -24.43
CA LYS A 204 18.26 -1.75 -25.24
C LYS A 204 18.70 -0.57 -24.38
N PHE A 205 19.99 -0.52 -24.06
CA PHE A 205 20.67 0.66 -23.51
C PHE A 205 21.69 1.23 -24.53
N GLU A 206 21.28 1.45 -25.77
CA GLU A 206 22.11 2.12 -26.78
C GLU A 206 21.95 3.65 -26.73
N ASN A 207 22.79 4.26 -25.90
CA ASN A 207 23.27 5.65 -25.94
C ASN A 207 22.48 6.67 -26.78
N GLN A 208 21.62 7.45 -26.13
CA GLN A 208 21.60 8.90 -26.37
C GLN A 208 22.29 9.61 -25.21
N GLN A 209 23.60 9.86 -25.35
CA GLN A 209 24.33 10.73 -24.44
C GLN A 209 23.92 12.19 -24.68
N GLN A 210 22.98 12.69 -23.88
CA GLN A 210 22.88 14.12 -23.60
C GLN A 210 22.87 14.36 -22.09
N SER A 211 24.08 14.41 -21.53
CA SER A 211 24.32 15.16 -20.31
C SER A 211 24.44 16.65 -20.67
N PRO A 212 23.67 17.54 -20.01
CA PRO A 212 24.10 18.91 -19.84
C PRO A 212 24.19 19.27 -18.34
N LEU A 213 25.00 18.51 -17.58
CA LEU A 213 25.44 18.90 -16.23
C LEU A 213 26.82 19.57 -16.27
N SER A 214 26.92 20.60 -17.12
CA SER A 214 28.12 21.40 -17.34
C SER A 214 27.75 22.87 -17.53
N LEU A 215 27.63 23.60 -16.42
CA LEU A 215 27.47 25.06 -16.40
C LEU A 215 28.63 25.71 -15.63
N GLN A 216 29.76 25.79 -16.32
CA GLN A 216 30.71 26.88 -16.18
C GLN A 216 30.56 27.79 -17.41
N SER A 217 30.74 29.11 -17.38
CA SER A 217 30.52 30.15 -16.36
C SER A 217 31.09 31.45 -16.93
N SER A 218 30.28 32.48 -17.13
CA SER A 218 30.69 33.80 -17.65
C SER A 218 29.51 34.77 -17.56
N ASP A 219 29.61 36.03 -17.13
CA ASP A 219 30.68 36.82 -16.48
C ASP A 219 29.95 38.04 -15.82
N HIS A 220 30.47 38.92 -14.96
CA HIS A 220 31.79 39.45 -14.56
C HIS A 220 31.68 39.79 -13.03
N GLN A 221 32.67 40.08 -12.17
CA GLN A 221 34.14 40.17 -12.15
C GLN A 221 34.56 40.23 -10.62
N SER A 222 35.79 40.42 -10.11
CA SER A 222 37.13 40.68 -10.66
C SER A 222 38.25 40.20 -9.69
N GLU A 223 39.50 40.59 -10.00
CA GLU A 223 40.68 40.77 -9.13
C GLU A 223 40.95 39.80 -7.93
N ARG A 224 41.74 38.76 -8.27
CA ARG A 224 43.13 38.54 -7.77
C ARG A 224 43.39 37.99 -6.34
N SER A 225 44.18 36.91 -6.32
CA SER A 225 45.10 36.44 -5.25
C SER A 225 44.64 35.29 -4.34
N GLN A 226 45.24 34.12 -4.55
CA GLN A 226 45.43 33.01 -3.60
C GLN A 226 46.65 33.28 -2.67
N PRO A 227 46.98 32.41 -1.69
CA PRO A 227 46.15 31.50 -0.89
C PRO A 227 46.45 31.54 0.64
N GLN A 228 45.60 30.97 1.50
CA GLN A 228 46.06 30.22 2.69
C GLN A 228 44.97 29.40 3.41
N GLN A 229 45.34 28.18 3.81
CA GLN A 229 44.82 27.49 5.01
C GLN A 229 45.49 28.14 6.25
N PRO A 230 44.91 28.16 7.49
CA PRO A 230 44.54 26.90 8.17
C PRO A 230 43.48 26.91 9.31
N LYS A 231 43.15 25.68 9.76
CA LYS A 231 42.95 25.25 11.18
C LYS A 231 41.82 25.78 12.08
N GLN A 232 41.12 24.79 12.65
CA GLN A 232 40.80 24.60 14.09
C GLN A 232 39.72 25.44 14.82
N GLN A 233 38.59 24.74 15.01
CA GLN A 233 37.93 24.46 16.31
C GLN A 233 37.15 25.57 17.05
N PRO A 234 36.25 25.19 18.00
CA PRO A 234 35.12 26.04 18.42
C PRO A 234 35.32 26.73 19.77
N GLN A 235 34.48 27.73 20.05
CA GLN A 235 34.20 28.20 21.40
C GLN A 235 32.70 28.30 21.66
N GLN A 236 32.29 27.85 22.85
CA GLN A 236 30.97 28.05 23.45
C GLN A 236 31.05 29.10 24.57
N LEU A 237 29.86 29.38 25.15
CA LEU A 237 29.58 29.82 26.52
C LEU A 237 29.41 31.34 26.81
N GLN A 238 28.17 31.64 27.25
CA GLN A 238 27.80 32.57 28.34
C GLN A 238 27.87 34.11 28.08
N GLN A 239 27.07 34.96 28.77
CA GLN A 239 26.15 34.70 29.89
C GLN A 239 24.91 35.67 29.92
N GLN A 240 23.82 35.19 30.53
CA GLN A 240 22.74 35.89 31.28
C GLN A 240 21.92 37.08 30.71
N GLN A 241 20.58 36.94 30.84
CA GLN A 241 19.60 37.78 31.57
C GLN A 241 19.89 39.30 31.79
N GLN A 242 18.90 40.21 31.84
CA GLN A 242 17.54 40.07 32.40
C GLN A 242 16.58 41.24 31.99
N LEU A 243 15.26 41.02 32.14
CA LEU A 243 14.12 41.97 32.41
C LEU A 243 12.94 41.94 31.41
N GLN A 244 11.83 42.60 31.81
CA GLN A 244 10.44 42.14 31.56
C GLN A 244 9.51 43.17 30.87
N GLN A 245 8.65 42.66 29.98
CA GLN A 245 7.27 43.13 29.67
C GLN A 245 7.07 44.56 29.08
N PRO A 246 5.85 44.93 28.63
CA PRO A 246 5.06 44.26 27.58
C PRO A 246 4.48 45.26 26.54
N GLN A 247 3.97 44.79 25.39
CA GLN A 247 3.12 45.60 24.49
C GLN A 247 1.90 44.84 23.94
N GLN A 248 0.89 45.61 23.52
CA GLN A 248 -0.50 45.20 23.28
C GLN A 248 -0.81 44.87 21.81
N PRO A 249 -1.91 44.15 21.50
CA PRO A 249 -2.26 43.74 20.14
C PRO A 249 -2.91 44.86 19.30
N PRO A 250 -2.77 44.82 17.95
CA PRO A 250 -3.59 45.62 17.02
C PRO A 250 -5.07 45.18 17.00
N PRO A 251 -5.99 46.04 16.51
CA PRO A 251 -7.43 45.85 16.69
C PRO A 251 -8.12 45.00 15.61
N GLN A 252 -9.32 44.54 15.93
CA GLN A 252 -10.30 44.01 14.98
C GLN A 252 -10.98 45.14 14.18
N GLN A 253 -11.35 44.89 12.93
CA GLN A 253 -12.45 45.59 12.25
C GLN A 253 -13.40 44.56 11.62
N GLN A 254 -14.67 44.96 11.51
CA GLN A 254 -15.78 44.05 11.19
C GLN A 254 -16.12 44.04 9.70
N SER A 255 -16.83 42.99 9.30
CA SER A 255 -17.36 42.72 7.97
C SER A 255 -18.16 43.86 7.37
N GLN A 256 -18.09 44.00 6.04
CA GLN A 256 -19.26 44.33 5.23
C GLN A 256 -19.23 43.56 3.92
N ILE A 257 -20.39 43.03 3.52
CA ILE A 257 -20.65 42.44 2.22
C ILE A 257 -21.53 43.44 1.48
N GLN A 258 -21.20 43.77 0.24
CA GLN A 258 -22.12 44.41 -0.68
C GLN A 258 -21.94 43.82 -2.07
N GLN A 259 -23.07 43.53 -2.72
CA GLN A 259 -23.14 43.13 -4.12
C GLN A 259 -23.35 44.39 -4.94
N GLU A 260 -22.70 44.48 -6.09
CA GLU A 260 -23.12 45.35 -7.18
C GLU A 260 -22.98 44.59 -8.50
N VAL A 261 -23.85 44.93 -9.45
CA VAL A 261 -23.99 44.30 -10.77
C VAL A 261 -24.21 45.44 -11.76
N ASP A 262 -23.31 45.64 -12.73
CA ASP A 262 -23.58 45.22 -14.11
C ASP A 262 -22.38 45.43 -15.07
N GLN A 263 -22.49 44.80 -16.25
CA GLN A 263 -21.85 45.07 -17.56
C GLN A 263 -20.70 46.08 -17.69
N GLN A 264 -19.56 45.62 -18.21
CA GLN A 264 -19.05 46.04 -19.54
C GLN A 264 -18.11 45.00 -20.17
N ASP A 265 -17.98 45.04 -21.49
CA ASP A 265 -17.31 44.05 -22.36
C ASP A 265 -16.05 44.69 -23.04
N PRO A 266 -15.33 44.08 -24.01
CA PRO A 266 -14.03 43.46 -23.72
C PRO A 266 -12.84 44.06 -24.49
N GLU A 267 -11.63 44.09 -23.90
CA GLU A 267 -10.41 44.22 -24.70
C GLU A 267 -9.12 43.62 -24.08
N ALA A 268 -8.31 42.99 -24.94
CA ALA A 268 -6.87 42.70 -24.86
C ALA A 268 -6.23 42.26 -23.50
N SER A 269 -6.22 40.96 -23.23
CA SER A 269 -5.18 40.35 -22.37
C SER A 269 -3.80 40.40 -23.08
N PRO A 270 -2.71 40.78 -22.40
CA PRO A 270 -1.36 40.65 -22.95
C PRO A 270 -0.96 39.16 -23.09
N PRO A 271 -0.05 38.81 -24.02
CA PRO A 271 0.28 37.42 -24.30
C PRO A 271 0.98 36.75 -23.11
N LEU A 272 0.44 35.60 -22.69
CA LEU A 272 1.12 34.70 -21.75
C LEU A 272 2.46 34.25 -22.33
N SER A 273 3.51 34.26 -21.49
CA SER A 273 4.81 33.73 -21.85
C SER A 273 4.72 32.23 -22.20
N PRO A 274 5.59 31.70 -23.08
CA PRO A 274 5.55 30.29 -23.45
C PRO A 274 5.63 29.37 -22.23
N ILE A 275 4.66 28.47 -22.10
CA ILE A 275 4.72 27.34 -21.16
C ILE A 275 5.94 26.49 -21.58
N PRO A 276 6.83 26.07 -20.65
CA PRO A 276 7.94 25.20 -20.99
C PRO A 276 7.44 23.94 -21.68
N GLU A 277 8.05 23.59 -22.83
CA GLU A 277 7.59 22.47 -23.65
C GLU A 277 7.56 21.17 -22.83
N ALA A 278 6.38 20.53 -22.82
CA ALA A 278 6.19 19.30 -22.05
C ALA A 278 7.14 18.22 -22.57
N TYR A 279 7.87 17.59 -21.63
CA TYR A 279 8.92 16.60 -21.90
C TYR A 279 8.35 15.38 -22.64
N THR A 280 8.34 15.46 -23.96
CA THR A 280 7.60 14.54 -24.82
C THR A 280 8.50 13.35 -25.14
N ILE A 281 8.30 12.27 -24.40
CA ILE A 281 9.00 11.01 -24.63
C ILE A 281 8.57 10.49 -26.01
N LYS A 282 9.45 10.62 -27.00
CA LYS A 282 9.23 10.12 -28.37
C LYS A 282 9.55 8.63 -28.43
N VAL A 283 8.68 7.84 -27.82
CA VAL A 283 8.64 6.38 -28.00
C VAL A 283 8.27 6.07 -29.45
N ASP A 284 8.89 5.05 -30.03
CA ASP A 284 8.39 4.45 -31.26
C ASP A 284 7.19 3.54 -30.93
N ASP A 285 6.01 3.90 -31.44
CA ASP A 285 4.73 3.23 -31.19
C ASP A 285 4.78 1.72 -31.51
N ASN A 286 5.70 1.29 -32.37
CA ASN A 286 5.93 -0.10 -32.74
C ASN A 286 6.65 -0.96 -31.67
N ILE A 287 7.18 -0.33 -30.60
CA ILE A 287 7.92 -1.00 -29.50
C ILE A 287 7.49 -0.52 -28.09
N LEU A 288 6.38 0.23 -27.99
CA LEU A 288 5.89 0.86 -26.77
C LEU A 288 5.73 -0.14 -25.60
N GLU A 289 5.24 -1.34 -25.88
CA GLU A 289 5.00 -2.40 -24.90
C GLU A 289 6.32 -2.94 -24.32
N ALA A 290 7.36 -3.04 -25.15
CA ALA A 290 8.70 -3.47 -24.75
C ALA A 290 9.43 -2.36 -23.96
N GLU A 291 9.26 -1.09 -24.33
CA GLU A 291 9.78 0.04 -23.55
C GLU A 291 9.08 0.15 -22.19
N ILE A 292 7.75 -0.05 -22.13
CA ILE A 292 6.99 -0.10 -20.88
C ILE A 292 7.48 -1.25 -19.98
N ALA A 293 7.64 -2.46 -20.51
CA ALA A 293 8.12 -3.62 -19.75
C ALA A 293 9.58 -3.42 -19.27
N THR A 294 10.43 -2.80 -20.09
CA THR A 294 11.82 -2.48 -19.73
C THR A 294 11.88 -1.41 -18.63
N CYS A 295 11.14 -0.31 -18.77
CA CYS A 295 11.04 0.75 -17.77
C CYS A 295 10.46 0.23 -16.45
N MET A 296 9.42 -0.62 -16.50
CA MET A 296 8.86 -1.31 -15.34
C MET A 296 9.93 -2.12 -14.61
N LYS A 297 10.71 -2.94 -15.33
CA LYS A 297 11.78 -3.74 -14.72
C LYS A 297 12.82 -2.85 -14.03
N VAL A 298 13.31 -1.82 -14.71
CA VAL A 298 14.28 -0.87 -14.14
C VAL A 298 13.74 -0.19 -12.90
N LEU A 299 12.47 0.22 -12.89
CA LEU A 299 11.84 0.84 -11.71
C LEU A 299 11.71 -0.15 -10.54
N CYS A 300 11.32 -1.41 -10.81
CA CYS A 300 11.26 -2.45 -9.78
C CYS A 300 12.64 -2.76 -9.19
N ASP A 301 13.69 -2.84 -10.01
CA ASP A 301 15.07 -3.03 -9.56
C ASP A 301 15.55 -1.84 -8.70
N LEU A 302 15.23 -0.60 -9.10
CA LEU A 302 15.56 0.61 -8.33
C LEU A 302 14.82 0.70 -6.99
N VAL A 303 13.54 0.31 -6.93
CA VAL A 303 12.77 0.28 -5.67
C VAL A 303 13.27 -0.83 -4.74
N LYS A 304 13.70 -1.97 -5.28
CA LYS A 304 14.38 -3.01 -4.50
C LYS A 304 15.73 -2.50 -3.95
N GLN A 305 16.52 -1.82 -4.77
CA GLN A 305 17.75 -1.17 -4.29
C GLN A 305 17.46 -0.10 -3.21
N LEU A 306 16.29 0.56 -3.26
CA LEU A 306 15.87 1.52 -2.24
C LEU A 306 15.62 0.85 -0.88
N SER A 307 14.89 -0.27 -0.83
CA SER A 307 14.66 -1.00 0.43
C SER A 307 15.92 -1.65 0.99
N GLU A 308 16.83 -2.12 0.12
CA GLU A 308 18.10 -2.72 0.55
C GLU A 308 19.14 -1.69 1.04
N SER A 309 19.11 -0.45 0.52
CA SER A 309 20.17 0.56 0.78
C SER A 309 19.82 1.65 1.80
N ARG A 310 18.55 1.78 2.22
CA ARG A 310 18.08 2.85 3.11
C ARG A 310 17.63 2.30 4.46
N LYS A 311 17.65 3.17 5.49
CA LYS A 311 17.15 2.82 6.82
C LYS A 311 15.63 2.96 6.85
N GLY A 312 14.95 1.82 6.79
CA GLY A 312 13.50 1.69 6.91
C GLY A 312 13.12 0.20 6.91
N THR A 313 11.90 -0.11 7.34
CA THR A 313 11.29 -1.43 7.12
C THR A 313 9.79 -1.20 7.11
N ASP A 314 9.24 -1.11 5.90
CA ASP A 314 7.84 -0.82 5.64
C ASP A 314 7.31 -1.74 4.53
N ASP A 315 6.06 -2.17 4.67
CA ASP A 315 5.42 -3.05 3.68
C ASP A 315 5.21 -2.35 2.34
N ILE A 316 5.14 -1.02 2.32
CA ILE A 316 4.86 -0.22 1.12
C ILE A 316 6.00 -0.38 0.10
N THR A 317 7.25 -0.16 0.52
CA THR A 317 8.43 -0.27 -0.36
C THR A 317 8.64 -1.72 -0.82
N ASN A 318 8.34 -2.70 0.05
CA ASN A 318 8.43 -4.12 -0.29
C ASN A 318 7.34 -4.60 -1.28
N LEU A 319 6.12 -4.08 -1.17
CA LEU A 319 4.99 -4.40 -2.07
C LEU A 319 4.99 -3.56 -3.35
N THR A 320 5.71 -2.44 -3.40
CA THR A 320 5.71 -1.53 -4.56
C THR A 320 6.19 -2.20 -5.87
N PRO A 321 7.31 -2.98 -5.92
CA PRO A 321 7.71 -3.70 -7.13
C PRO A 321 6.67 -4.71 -7.62
N ILE A 322 5.94 -5.36 -6.69
CA ILE A 322 4.85 -6.28 -7.01
C ILE A 322 3.71 -5.49 -7.66
N ASN A 323 3.21 -4.43 -7.01
CA ASN A 323 2.10 -3.62 -7.51
C ASN A 323 2.40 -3.01 -8.89
N ILE A 324 3.63 -2.51 -9.11
CA ILE A 324 4.08 -1.98 -10.41
C ILE A 324 4.03 -3.07 -11.48
N ARG A 325 4.61 -4.25 -11.19
CA ARG A 325 4.59 -5.41 -12.10
C ARG A 325 3.17 -5.83 -12.47
N GLN A 326 2.29 -5.97 -11.48
CA GLN A 326 0.91 -6.38 -11.70
C GLN A 326 0.13 -5.37 -12.55
N GLN A 327 0.22 -4.07 -12.24
CA GLN A 327 -0.50 -3.03 -13.00
C GLN A 327 0.00 -2.91 -14.44
N VAL A 328 1.32 -2.96 -14.66
CA VAL A 328 1.90 -2.87 -16.01
C VAL A 328 1.51 -4.08 -16.85
N PHE A 329 1.68 -5.31 -16.34
CA PHE A 329 1.34 -6.50 -17.12
C PHE A 329 -0.17 -6.71 -17.29
N ALA A 330 -1.00 -6.26 -16.36
CA ALA A 330 -2.45 -6.17 -16.57
C ALA A 330 -2.80 -5.21 -17.71
N ALA A 331 -2.18 -4.01 -17.75
CA ALA A 331 -2.41 -3.07 -18.85
C ALA A 331 -1.95 -3.62 -20.21
N LEU A 332 -0.76 -4.24 -20.29
CA LEU A 332 -0.26 -4.86 -21.52
C LEU A 332 -1.14 -6.04 -21.97
N GLY A 333 -1.53 -6.93 -21.05
CA GLY A 333 -2.40 -8.09 -21.27
C GLY A 333 -3.89 -7.75 -21.54
N THR A 334 -4.25 -6.47 -21.52
CA THR A 334 -5.59 -5.95 -21.85
C THR A 334 -5.58 -4.97 -23.04
N ARG A 335 -4.49 -4.23 -23.30
CA ARG A 335 -4.49 -3.13 -24.28
C ARG A 335 -3.30 -3.07 -25.25
N GLY A 336 -2.11 -3.52 -24.87
CA GLY A 336 -0.89 -3.29 -25.68
C GLY A 336 -1.01 -3.85 -27.10
N PHE A 337 -1.47 -5.09 -27.20
CA PHE A 337 -1.54 -5.81 -28.48
C PHE A 337 -2.92 -5.73 -29.13
N CYS A 338 -3.73 -4.71 -28.78
CA CYS A 338 -5.10 -4.58 -29.29
C CYS A 338 -5.20 -4.02 -30.70
N SER A 339 -4.17 -3.36 -31.24
CA SER A 339 -4.13 -2.90 -32.64
C SER A 339 -4.43 -4.05 -33.62
N ASP A 340 -5.06 -3.71 -34.75
CA ASP A 340 -5.32 -4.63 -35.88
C ASP A 340 -4.07 -4.85 -36.76
N LYS A 341 -3.05 -4.00 -36.59
CA LYS A 341 -1.74 -4.09 -37.24
C LYS A 341 -0.68 -3.74 -36.21
N HIS A 342 -0.03 -4.77 -35.68
CA HIS A 342 1.00 -4.64 -34.65
C HIS A 342 2.21 -5.45 -35.12
N PRO A 343 3.36 -4.83 -35.44
CA PRO A 343 4.46 -5.52 -36.14
C PRO A 343 4.95 -6.79 -35.42
N PHE A 344 4.98 -6.78 -34.08
CA PHE A 344 5.29 -7.98 -33.31
C PHE A 344 4.24 -9.11 -33.45
N ILE A 345 2.94 -8.80 -33.52
CA ILE A 345 1.91 -9.82 -33.78
C ILE A 345 2.03 -10.38 -35.20
N ASP A 346 2.37 -9.53 -36.19
CA ASP A 346 2.66 -9.98 -37.56
C ASP A 346 3.88 -10.92 -37.59
N GLN A 347 4.97 -10.57 -36.89
CA GLN A 347 6.17 -11.42 -36.72
C GLN A 347 5.86 -12.78 -36.07
N LEU A 348 5.00 -12.80 -35.04
CA LEU A 348 4.56 -14.05 -34.39
C LEU A 348 3.65 -14.85 -35.32
N THR A 349 2.78 -14.20 -36.11
CA THR A 349 1.92 -14.84 -37.12
C THR A 349 2.75 -15.55 -38.19
N ASP A 350 3.73 -14.86 -38.77
CA ASP A 350 4.71 -15.45 -39.70
C ASP A 350 5.46 -16.62 -39.05
N THR A 351 5.81 -16.51 -37.76
CA THR A 351 6.49 -17.59 -37.03
C THR A 351 5.61 -18.81 -36.84
N ILE A 352 4.32 -18.64 -36.52
CA ILE A 352 3.33 -19.73 -36.43
C ILE A 352 3.18 -20.43 -37.79
N LEU A 353 2.96 -19.65 -38.86
CA LEU A 353 2.77 -20.17 -40.22
C LEU A 353 4.02 -20.89 -40.73
N LYS A 354 5.20 -20.30 -40.56
CA LYS A 354 6.50 -20.89 -40.93
C LYS A 354 6.83 -22.13 -40.10
N THR A 355 6.40 -22.20 -38.84
CA THR A 355 6.62 -23.38 -37.98
C THR A 355 5.71 -24.53 -38.40
N ALA A 356 4.40 -24.29 -38.56
CA ALA A 356 3.47 -25.31 -39.05
C ALA A 356 3.81 -25.78 -40.47
N GLY A 357 4.23 -24.86 -41.35
CA GLY A 357 4.54 -25.10 -42.77
C GLY A 357 5.69 -26.07 -43.04
N LYS A 358 6.56 -26.34 -42.05
CA LYS A 358 7.60 -27.39 -42.12
C LYS A 358 7.04 -28.79 -42.15
N TYR A 359 5.94 -29.01 -41.42
CA TYR A 359 5.39 -30.32 -41.07
C TYR A 359 4.10 -30.63 -41.82
N ARG A 360 3.33 -29.60 -42.20
CA ARG A 360 2.09 -29.72 -42.98
C ARG A 360 1.95 -28.59 -44.01
N GLN A 361 1.21 -28.83 -45.09
CA GLN A 361 0.84 -27.83 -46.08
C GLN A 361 -0.63 -27.98 -46.48
N PHE A 362 -1.29 -26.86 -46.78
CA PHE A 362 -2.67 -26.83 -47.28
C PHE A 362 -2.69 -26.80 -48.81
N ASN A 363 -3.46 -27.70 -49.41
CA ASN A 363 -3.59 -27.81 -50.87
C ASN A 363 -4.63 -26.83 -51.46
N ASN A 364 -5.44 -26.16 -50.61
CA ASN A 364 -6.44 -25.17 -51.00
C ASN A 364 -6.04 -23.76 -50.50
N LYS A 365 -6.05 -22.77 -51.41
CA LYS A 365 -5.76 -21.36 -51.12
C LYS A 365 -6.68 -20.75 -50.05
N GLU A 366 -7.96 -21.12 -50.05
CA GLU A 366 -8.94 -20.67 -49.05
C GLU A 366 -8.51 -21.06 -47.63
N LYS A 367 -8.07 -22.32 -47.45
CA LYS A 367 -7.52 -22.82 -46.19
C LYS A 367 -6.18 -22.18 -45.81
N GLN A 368 -5.42 -21.71 -46.80
CA GLN A 368 -4.20 -20.94 -46.54
C GLN A 368 -4.51 -19.54 -45.98
N THR A 369 -5.56 -18.88 -46.47
CA THR A 369 -6.05 -17.60 -45.93
C THR A 369 -6.67 -17.77 -44.53
N ASP A 370 -7.57 -18.74 -44.35
CA ASP A 370 -8.15 -19.11 -43.04
C ASP A 370 -7.05 -19.43 -42.01
N SER A 371 -6.02 -20.18 -42.41
CA SER A 371 -4.84 -20.46 -41.59
C SER A 371 -4.09 -19.19 -41.18
N HIS A 372 -4.06 -18.13 -42.00
CA HIS A 372 -3.39 -16.87 -41.65
C HIS A 372 -4.21 -16.08 -40.62
N GLU A 373 -5.53 -15.99 -40.79
CA GLU A 373 -6.42 -15.31 -39.83
C GLU A 373 -6.37 -16.00 -38.46
N ARG A 374 -6.43 -17.34 -38.43
CA ARG A 374 -6.27 -18.13 -37.20
C ARG A 374 -4.89 -17.95 -36.57
N ALA A 375 -3.82 -17.92 -37.36
CA ALA A 375 -2.47 -17.70 -36.83
C ALA A 375 -2.33 -16.32 -36.18
N ALA A 376 -2.90 -15.27 -36.79
CA ALA A 376 -2.92 -13.92 -36.21
C ALA A 376 -3.72 -13.84 -34.91
N LYS A 377 -4.89 -14.51 -34.85
CA LYS A 377 -5.67 -14.64 -33.62
C LYS A 377 -4.87 -15.37 -32.52
N ILE A 378 -4.23 -16.48 -32.84
CA ILE A 378 -3.41 -17.27 -31.90
C ILE A 378 -2.22 -16.47 -31.37
N ALA A 379 -1.52 -15.72 -32.24
CA ALA A 379 -0.47 -14.81 -31.82
C ALA A 379 -0.99 -13.76 -30.81
N LYS A 380 -2.11 -13.10 -31.12
CA LYS A 380 -2.73 -12.08 -30.26
C LYS A 380 -3.15 -12.65 -28.91
N GLU A 381 -3.90 -13.75 -28.87
CA GLU A 381 -4.37 -14.35 -27.61
C GLU A 381 -3.22 -14.92 -26.75
N ILE A 382 -2.18 -15.53 -27.35
CA ILE A 382 -1.03 -16.05 -26.59
C ILE A 382 -0.19 -14.92 -25.98
N VAL A 383 -0.03 -13.79 -26.68
CA VAL A 383 0.64 -12.61 -26.11
C VAL A 383 -0.17 -12.03 -24.95
N LEU A 384 -1.48 -11.85 -25.11
CA LEU A 384 -2.34 -11.34 -24.04
C LEU A 384 -2.35 -12.30 -22.83
N LEU A 385 -2.40 -13.61 -23.06
CA LEU A 385 -2.30 -14.63 -22.02
C LEU A 385 -0.95 -14.59 -21.29
N TYR A 386 0.18 -14.45 -22.01
CA TYR A 386 1.51 -14.34 -21.40
C TYR A 386 1.59 -13.18 -20.40
N PHE A 387 1.09 -12.00 -20.79
CA PHE A 387 1.04 -10.85 -19.88
C PHE A 387 0.02 -11.02 -18.73
N ARG A 388 -1.13 -11.67 -18.95
CA ARG A 388 -2.09 -11.99 -17.86
C ARG A 388 -1.52 -12.99 -16.84
N LEU A 389 -0.70 -13.95 -17.28
CA LEU A 389 0.05 -14.86 -16.41
C LEU A 389 1.12 -14.09 -15.61
N LEU A 390 1.89 -13.23 -16.30
CA LEU A 390 2.87 -12.37 -15.62
C LEU A 390 2.26 -11.31 -14.70
N ALA A 391 0.95 -11.02 -14.77
CA ALA A 391 0.25 -10.09 -13.88
C ALA A 391 -0.21 -10.71 -12.55
N GLN A 392 -0.14 -12.04 -12.37
CA GLN A 392 -0.54 -12.72 -11.13
C GLN A 392 0.43 -12.44 -9.97
N GLU A 393 0.01 -12.64 -8.72
CA GLU A 393 0.88 -12.68 -7.54
C GLU A 393 0.48 -13.85 -6.64
N PRO A 394 1.37 -14.84 -6.39
CA PRO A 394 2.66 -15.02 -7.08
C PRO A 394 2.47 -15.33 -8.57
N VAL A 395 3.50 -15.07 -9.37
CA VAL A 395 3.52 -15.47 -10.80
C VAL A 395 3.53 -17.01 -10.87
N PRO A 396 2.60 -17.64 -11.62
CA PRO A 396 2.61 -19.09 -11.79
C PRO A 396 3.80 -19.55 -12.63
N GLU A 397 4.24 -20.78 -12.39
CA GLU A 397 4.96 -21.54 -13.41
C GLU A 397 3.97 -21.88 -14.53
N PHE A 398 4.35 -21.64 -15.79
CA PHE A 398 3.54 -21.90 -16.99
C PHE A 398 4.35 -22.47 -18.16
N THR A 399 5.60 -22.89 -17.93
CA THR A 399 6.48 -23.50 -18.92
C THR A 399 6.74 -24.99 -18.66
N GLU A 400 6.12 -25.55 -17.61
CA GLU A 400 6.30 -26.94 -17.16
C GLU A 400 5.48 -27.92 -18.04
N PHE A 401 6.04 -28.29 -19.20
CA PHE A 401 5.54 -29.40 -20.02
C PHE A 401 5.97 -30.75 -19.43
N PHE A 402 5.12 -31.77 -19.55
CA PHE A 402 5.49 -33.15 -19.22
C PHE A 402 6.26 -33.81 -20.36
N GLU A 403 7.31 -34.55 -20.02
CA GLU A 403 8.14 -35.29 -20.98
C GLU A 403 7.54 -36.66 -21.28
N ALA A 404 7.77 -37.18 -22.49
CA ALA A 404 7.29 -38.51 -22.86
C ALA A 404 7.95 -39.59 -21.97
N GLY A 405 7.13 -40.53 -21.49
CA GLY A 405 7.52 -41.49 -20.44
C GLY A 405 7.29 -41.03 -19.00
N THR A 406 6.65 -39.88 -18.79
CA THR A 406 6.19 -39.48 -17.44
C THR A 406 4.92 -40.28 -17.07
N PRO A 407 4.84 -40.93 -15.90
CA PRO A 407 3.61 -41.61 -15.46
C PRO A 407 2.42 -40.65 -15.31
N LEU A 408 1.22 -41.13 -15.68
CA LEU A 408 -0.02 -40.36 -15.67
C LEU A 408 -0.41 -39.89 -14.26
N GLN A 409 -0.72 -38.59 -14.11
CA GLN A 409 -1.05 -37.95 -12.83
C GLN A 409 -2.33 -37.11 -12.96
N ILE A 410 -3.49 -37.73 -12.69
CA ILE A 410 -4.85 -37.17 -12.86
C ILE A 410 -5.02 -35.78 -12.19
N ASN A 411 -4.32 -35.52 -11.09
CA ASN A 411 -4.38 -34.26 -10.35
C ASN A 411 -3.75 -33.06 -11.07
N ILE A 412 -2.78 -33.29 -11.98
CA ILE A 412 -2.05 -32.23 -12.70
C ILE A 412 -2.09 -32.37 -14.23
N MET A 413 -2.64 -33.47 -14.77
CA MET A 413 -2.78 -33.75 -16.20
C MET A 413 -4.25 -33.83 -16.63
N GLU A 414 -4.54 -33.39 -17.85
CA GLU A 414 -5.83 -33.60 -18.54
C GLU A 414 -5.63 -34.13 -19.96
N GLY A 415 -6.64 -34.82 -20.49
CA GLY A 415 -6.53 -35.53 -21.78
C GLY A 415 -7.68 -36.53 -21.95
N THR A 416 -7.44 -37.58 -22.73
CA THR A 416 -8.41 -38.66 -22.95
C THR A 416 -7.75 -40.02 -22.77
N TRP A 417 -8.29 -40.81 -21.85
CA TRP A 417 -7.86 -42.16 -21.48
C TRP A 417 -9.05 -42.94 -20.94
N ASP A 418 -8.90 -44.25 -20.74
CA ASP A 418 -9.84 -45.05 -19.97
C ASP A 418 -9.49 -44.97 -18.48
N ASP A 419 -10.47 -44.73 -17.62
CA ASP A 419 -10.29 -44.60 -16.17
C ASP A 419 -9.91 -45.95 -15.51
N TYR A 420 -10.12 -47.09 -16.19
CA TYR A 420 -9.74 -48.41 -15.68
C TYR A 420 -8.24 -48.76 -15.85
N GLU A 421 -7.52 -48.11 -16.76
CA GLU A 421 -6.13 -48.46 -17.12
C GLU A 421 -5.07 -47.42 -16.67
N ILE A 422 -5.47 -46.40 -15.89
CA ILE A 422 -4.64 -45.23 -15.52
C ILE A 422 -3.22 -45.58 -15.00
N HIS A 423 -3.08 -46.68 -14.25
CA HIS A 423 -1.79 -47.08 -13.68
C HIS A 423 -0.76 -47.55 -14.71
N ASP A 424 -1.23 -48.06 -15.85
CA ASP A 424 -0.40 -48.56 -16.96
C ASP A 424 -0.20 -47.49 -18.05
N LEU A 425 -0.59 -46.23 -17.79
CA LEU A 425 -0.48 -45.12 -18.75
C LEU A 425 0.67 -44.16 -18.44
N GLU A 426 1.40 -43.81 -19.47
CA GLU A 426 2.43 -42.76 -19.45
C GLU A 426 2.18 -41.72 -20.56
N VAL A 427 2.76 -40.53 -20.41
CA VAL A 427 2.68 -39.44 -21.38
C VAL A 427 3.36 -39.86 -22.69
N GLU A 428 2.63 -39.76 -23.80
CA GLU A 428 3.16 -39.86 -25.17
C GLU A 428 3.65 -38.49 -25.66
N ILE A 429 2.89 -37.44 -25.36
CA ILE A 429 3.23 -36.03 -25.62
C ILE A 429 2.39 -35.11 -24.72
N CYS A 430 3.01 -34.06 -24.18
CA CYS A 430 2.31 -32.92 -23.58
C CYS A 430 2.17 -31.80 -24.62
N SER A 431 0.96 -31.27 -24.81
CA SER A 431 0.67 -30.28 -25.85
C SER A 431 0.50 -28.85 -25.31
N PHE A 432 0.07 -28.72 -24.06
CA PHE A 432 -0.03 -27.46 -23.32
C PHE A 432 0.50 -27.67 -21.88
N PRO A 433 1.32 -26.75 -21.33
CA PRO A 433 2.03 -26.96 -20.08
C PRO A 433 1.12 -26.86 -18.84
N LEU A 434 1.59 -27.43 -17.72
CA LEU A 434 0.97 -27.26 -16.40
C LEU A 434 1.12 -25.80 -15.94
N VAL A 435 0.01 -25.12 -15.67
CA VAL A 435 0.00 -23.77 -15.08
C VAL A 435 -0.27 -23.89 -13.58
N SER A 436 0.71 -23.54 -12.74
CA SER A 436 0.62 -23.77 -11.30
C SER A 436 1.48 -22.85 -10.45
N ILE A 437 1.01 -22.58 -9.24
CA ILE A 437 1.76 -21.88 -8.18
C ILE A 437 2.35 -22.93 -7.24
N LYS A 438 3.64 -22.77 -6.89
CA LYS A 438 4.35 -23.58 -5.88
C LYS A 438 4.40 -22.78 -4.58
N ASP A 439 3.87 -23.32 -3.48
CA ASP A 439 3.85 -22.67 -2.17
C ASP A 439 5.05 -23.12 -1.30
N LYS A 440 5.26 -22.47 -0.16
CA LYS A 440 6.44 -22.59 0.72
C LYS A 440 6.57 -23.95 1.41
N ASP A 441 5.48 -24.69 1.52
CA ASP A 441 5.43 -26.07 2.00
C ASP A 441 5.71 -27.10 0.87
N ASN A 442 6.04 -26.63 -0.33
CA ASN A 442 6.19 -27.41 -1.57
C ASN A 442 4.88 -28.07 -2.05
N SER A 443 3.71 -27.63 -1.54
CA SER A 443 2.43 -27.90 -2.18
C SER A 443 2.29 -27.12 -3.49
N ARG A 444 1.41 -27.58 -4.37
CA ARG A 444 1.20 -27.00 -5.71
C ARG A 444 -0.27 -26.66 -5.93
N LYS A 445 -0.61 -25.37 -5.99
CA LYS A 445 -1.91 -24.89 -6.45
C LYS A 445 -1.94 -24.93 -7.98
N VAL A 446 -2.65 -25.90 -8.54
CA VAL A 446 -2.93 -25.97 -9.99
C VAL A 446 -3.89 -24.84 -10.36
N LEU A 447 -3.59 -24.10 -11.42
CA LEU A 447 -4.48 -23.12 -12.04
C LEU A 447 -5.05 -23.66 -13.36
N TYR A 448 -4.24 -24.39 -14.12
CA TYR A 448 -4.62 -25.13 -15.32
C TYR A 448 -3.78 -26.41 -15.43
N LYS A 449 -4.39 -27.54 -15.82
CA LYS A 449 -3.68 -28.81 -15.93
C LYS A 449 -2.87 -28.89 -17.22
N GLY A 450 -1.77 -29.65 -17.23
CA GLY A 450 -1.04 -29.90 -18.47
C GLY A 450 -1.83 -30.84 -19.38
N VAL A 451 -2.08 -30.43 -20.63
CA VAL A 451 -2.79 -31.23 -21.63
C VAL A 451 -1.84 -32.30 -22.17
N VAL A 452 -2.23 -33.57 -22.10
CA VAL A 452 -1.42 -34.72 -22.53
C VAL A 452 -2.21 -35.71 -23.37
N ILE A 453 -1.50 -36.35 -24.31
CA ILE A 453 -1.91 -37.63 -24.90
C ILE A 453 -1.08 -38.73 -24.21
N THR A 454 -1.71 -39.85 -23.90
CA THR A 454 -1.10 -41.00 -23.21
C THR A 454 -0.83 -42.18 -24.16
N ARG A 455 -0.03 -43.14 -23.68
CA ARG A 455 0.15 -44.48 -24.26
C ARG A 455 0.28 -45.52 -23.14
N GLN A 456 0.10 -46.80 -23.48
CA GLN A 456 0.49 -47.90 -22.59
C GLN A 456 1.99 -47.85 -22.30
N ASN A 457 2.34 -47.96 -21.02
CA ASN A 457 3.68 -48.15 -20.52
C ASN A 457 4.09 -49.62 -20.70
N ASN A 458 4.58 -49.97 -21.89
CA ASN A 458 5.04 -51.32 -22.22
C ASN A 458 6.40 -51.67 -21.57
N ILE A 459 6.48 -51.63 -20.24
CA ILE A 459 7.52 -52.34 -19.48
C ILE A 459 7.30 -53.82 -19.74
N ASN A 460 8.20 -54.41 -20.53
CA ASN A 460 8.10 -55.78 -20.98
C ASN A 460 8.19 -56.72 -19.75
N PRO A 461 7.15 -57.53 -19.42
CA PRO A 461 7.11 -58.32 -18.18
C PRO A 461 8.19 -59.42 -18.14
N ALA A 462 8.84 -59.72 -19.26
CA ALA A 462 9.96 -60.65 -19.38
C ALA A 462 11.29 -60.17 -18.73
N ASN A 463 11.27 -59.08 -17.94
CA ASN A 463 12.43 -58.56 -17.19
C ASN A 463 12.17 -58.51 -15.66
N MET A 464 11.18 -59.27 -15.15
CA MET A 464 10.97 -59.50 -13.71
C MET A 464 10.91 -61.01 -13.39
N ASP A 465 12.04 -61.69 -13.61
CA ASP A 465 12.38 -63.04 -13.09
C ASP A 465 13.75 -62.95 -12.39
#